data_AF-A0AAW0S7N3-F1
#
_entry.id   AF-A0AAW0S7N3-F1
#
_cell.length_a   1.000
_cell.length_b   1.000
_cell.length_c   1.000
_cell.angle_alpha   90.00
_cell.angle_beta   90.00
_cell.angle_gamma   90.00
#
_symmetry.space_group_name_H-M   'P 1'
#
loop_
_entity.id
_entity.type
_entity.pdbx_description
1 polymer ?
#
loop_
_entity_poly.entity_id
_entity_poly.type
_entity_poly.pdbx_seq_one_letter_code
_entity_poly.pdbx_strand_id
1 'polypeptide(L)'
;MADSPLRSDFPVISESFETLATEFTRVANLPVVDSSQRVLEAMERVMAKLDDIQREMRQGFARVESALEELRRENTARDRNRLVALENGVADAPGSLKPLYSLSSGKVVVK
;
A
#
# COMPACT_ATOMS: atom_id res chain seq x y z
N MET A 1 -6.94 -72.09 -32.33
CA MET A 1 -6.54 -70.76 -31.85
C MET A 1 -7.65 -69.81 -32.24
N ALA A 2 -8.49 -69.42 -31.28
CA ALA A 2 -9.64 -68.55 -31.52
C ALA A 2 -9.22 -67.11 -31.23
N ASP A 3 -9.32 -66.26 -32.24
CA ASP A 3 -9.10 -64.82 -32.12
C ASP A 3 -10.49 -64.17 -32.23
N SER A 4 -11.03 -63.73 -31.10
CA SER A 4 -12.31 -63.01 -31.06
C SER A 4 -12.02 -61.51 -31.24
N PRO A 5 -12.70 -60.82 -32.17
CA PRO A 5 -12.49 -59.39 -32.34
C PRO A 5 -12.99 -58.67 -31.09
N LEU A 6 -12.16 -57.80 -30.52
CA LEU A 6 -12.53 -56.86 -29.46
C LEU A 6 -13.74 -56.05 -29.93
N ARG A 7 -14.94 -56.50 -29.57
CA ARG A 7 -16.18 -55.80 -29.81
C ARG A 7 -16.12 -54.60 -28.87
N SER A 8 -15.79 -53.41 -29.40
CA SER A 8 -15.80 -52.19 -28.60
C SER A 8 -17.21 -52.00 -28.07
N ASP A 9 -17.36 -52.07 -26.76
CA ASP A 9 -18.61 -51.81 -26.04
C ASP A 9 -18.93 -50.31 -26.03
N PHE A 10 -18.97 -49.71 -27.21
CA PHE A 10 -19.37 -48.33 -27.44
C PHE A 10 -20.65 -47.93 -26.70
N PRO A 11 -21.69 -48.78 -26.61
CA PRO A 11 -22.89 -48.47 -25.83
C PRO A 11 -22.59 -48.28 -24.33
N VAL A 12 -21.72 -49.11 -23.75
CA VAL A 12 -21.31 -49.04 -22.34
C VAL A 12 -20.45 -47.80 -22.10
N ILE A 13 -19.59 -47.45 -23.06
CA ILE A 13 -18.76 -46.25 -23.01
C ILE A 13 -19.64 -44.99 -23.10
N SER A 14 -20.64 -44.95 -23.99
CA SER A 14 -21.55 -43.80 -24.08
C SER A 14 -22.39 -43.61 -22.82
N GLU A 15 -22.88 -44.71 -22.23
CA GLU A 15 -23.64 -44.67 -20.97
C GLU A 15 -22.77 -44.19 -19.80
N SER A 16 -21.49 -44.55 -19.81
CA SER A 16 -20.51 -44.05 -18.84
C SER A 16 -20.26 -42.54 -18.98
N PHE A 17 -20.18 -42.02 -20.22
CA PHE A 17 -20.03 -40.58 -20.47
C PHE A 17 -21.28 -39.78 -20.10
N GLU A 18 -22.46 -40.32 -20.33
CA GLU A 18 -23.73 -39.69 -19.93
C GLU A 18 -23.87 -39.63 -18.41
N THR A 19 -23.47 -40.69 -17.72
CA THR A 19 -23.40 -40.74 -16.25
C THR A 19 -22.41 -39.71 -15.72
N LEU A 20 -21.20 -39.64 -16.29
CA LEU A 20 -20.19 -38.65 -15.93
C LEU A 20 -20.67 -37.22 -16.16
N ALA A 21 -21.31 -36.93 -17.29
CA ALA A 21 -21.85 -35.60 -17.60
C ALA A 21 -22.96 -35.20 -16.62
N THR A 22 -23.81 -36.15 -16.22
CA THR A 22 -24.86 -35.95 -15.23
C THR A 22 -24.26 -35.64 -13.86
N GLU A 23 -23.24 -36.40 -13.43
CA GLU A 23 -22.52 -36.15 -12.19
C GLU A 23 -21.81 -34.79 -12.21
N PHE A 24 -21.11 -34.43 -13.30
CA PHE A 24 -20.49 -33.11 -13.47
C PHE A 24 -21.50 -31.96 -13.36
N THR A 25 -22.68 -32.12 -13.95
CA THR A 25 -23.78 -31.14 -13.85
C THR A 25 -24.31 -31.03 -12.42
N ARG A 26 -24.26 -32.14 -11.66
CA ARG A 26 -24.62 -32.17 -10.23
C ARG A 26 -23.61 -31.44 -9.37
N VAL A 27 -22.31 -31.62 -9.64
CA VAL A 27 -21.24 -30.95 -8.88
C VAL A 27 -21.19 -29.45 -9.18
N ALA A 28 -21.46 -29.06 -10.43
CA ALA A 28 -21.50 -27.66 -10.87
C ALA A 28 -22.63 -26.85 -10.20
N ASN A 29 -23.72 -27.51 -9.80
CA ASN A 29 -24.86 -26.88 -9.10
C ASN A 29 -24.77 -26.97 -7.57
N LEU A 30 -23.61 -27.37 -7.01
CA LEU A 30 -23.46 -27.44 -5.55
C LEU A 30 -23.30 -26.02 -4.96
N PRO A 31 -24.12 -25.64 -3.95
CA PRO A 31 -24.01 -24.35 -3.25
C PRO A 31 -22.62 -24.06 -2.70
N VAL A 32 -21.85 -25.12 -2.41
CA VAL A 32 -20.46 -25.04 -1.93
C VAL A 32 -19.52 -24.44 -2.98
N VAL A 33 -19.69 -24.75 -4.27
CA VAL A 33 -18.84 -24.21 -5.35
C VAL A 33 -19.13 -22.72 -5.57
N ASP A 34 -20.41 -22.34 -5.63
CA ASP A 34 -20.84 -20.93 -5.68
C ASP A 34 -20.39 -20.13 -4.45
N SER A 35 -20.48 -20.72 -3.26
CA SER A 35 -20.00 -20.07 -2.04
C SER A 35 -18.48 -19.88 -2.04
N SER A 36 -17.73 -20.82 -2.62
CA SER A 36 -16.27 -20.75 -2.70
C SER A 36 -15.84 -19.64 -3.66
N GLN A 37 -16.51 -19.51 -4.80
CA GLN A 37 -16.24 -18.43 -5.75
C GLN A 37 -16.53 -17.05 -5.15
N ARG A 38 -17.64 -16.91 -4.42
CA ARG A 38 -17.95 -15.67 -3.69
C ARG A 38 -16.94 -15.34 -2.59
N VAL A 39 -16.40 -16.35 -1.91
CA VAL A 39 -15.34 -16.17 -0.91
C VAL A 39 -14.04 -15.72 -1.57
N LEU A 40 -13.67 -16.31 -2.71
CA LEU A 40 -12.50 -15.88 -3.48
C LEU A 40 -12.62 -14.43 -3.96
N GLU A 41 -13.77 -14.05 -4.51
CA GLU A 41 -14.04 -12.66 -4.90
C GLU A 41 -13.97 -11.69 -3.71
N ALA A 42 -14.47 -12.10 -2.54
CA ALA A 42 -14.37 -11.30 -1.33
C ALA A 42 -12.92 -11.16 -0.86
N MET A 43 -12.13 -12.23 -0.91
CA MET A 43 -10.70 -12.21 -0.59
C MET A 43 -9.91 -11.32 -1.55
N GLU A 44 -10.18 -11.38 -2.86
CA GLU A 44 -9.56 -10.48 -3.84
C GLU A 44 -9.86 -9.02 -3.55
N ARG A 45 -11.11 -8.69 -3.22
CA ARG A 45 -11.48 -7.32 -2.82
C ARG A 45 -10.80 -6.88 -1.53
N VAL A 46 -10.63 -7.78 -0.56
CA VAL A 46 -9.90 -7.48 0.68
C VAL A 46 -8.43 -7.24 0.39
N MET A 47 -7.78 -8.07 -0.42
CA MET A 47 -6.39 -7.89 -0.82
C MET A 47 -6.19 -6.56 -1.54
N ALA A 48 -7.05 -6.22 -2.50
CA ALA A 48 -7.02 -4.93 -3.18
C ALA A 48 -7.13 -3.75 -2.21
N LYS A 49 -8.05 -3.82 -1.23
CA LYS A 49 -8.18 -2.80 -0.18
C LYS A 49 -6.94 -2.71 0.71
N LEU A 50 -6.31 -3.83 1.04
CA LEU A 50 -5.08 -3.84 1.83
C LEU A 50 -3.93 -3.17 1.07
N ASP A 51 -3.82 -3.40 -0.24
CA ASP A 51 -2.83 -2.74 -1.10
C ASP A 51 -3.06 -1.23 -1.21
N ASP A 52 -4.32 -0.80 -1.25
CA ASP A 52 -4.69 0.63 -1.20
C ASP A 52 -4.29 1.25 0.14
N ILE A 53 -4.67 0.62 1.26
CA ILE A 53 -4.32 1.08 2.61
C ILE A 53 -2.80 1.16 2.78
N GLN A 54 -2.05 0.16 2.30
CA GLN A 54 -0.59 0.15 2.39
C GLN A 54 0.02 1.32 1.60
N ARG A 55 -0.53 1.65 0.43
CA ARG A 55 -0.10 2.82 -0.35
C ARG A 55 -0.42 4.13 0.35
N GLU A 56 -1.62 4.28 0.89
CA GLU A 56 -2.01 5.47 1.65
C GLU A 56 -1.15 5.66 2.90
N MET A 57 -0.87 4.59 3.65
CA MET A 57 0.01 4.64 4.82
C MET A 57 1.41 5.12 4.44
N ARG A 58 2.01 4.57 3.38
CA ARG A 58 3.34 5.02 2.90
C ARG A 58 3.34 6.50 2.53
N GLN A 59 2.31 6.98 1.83
CA GLN A 59 2.19 8.39 1.50
C GLN A 59 1.99 9.27 2.75
N GLY A 60 1.17 8.80 3.69
CA GLY A 60 0.94 9.47 4.98
C GLY A 60 2.24 9.62 5.77
N PHE A 61 3.02 8.54 5.89
CA PHE A 61 4.32 8.59 6.57
C PHE A 61 5.29 9.56 5.90
N ALA A 62 5.39 9.55 4.56
CA ALA A 62 6.26 10.47 3.84
C ALA A 62 5.88 11.95 4.08
N ARG A 63 4.57 12.25 4.16
CA ARG A 63 4.08 13.61 4.48
C ARG A 63 4.43 14.00 5.92
N VAL A 64 4.25 13.08 6.88
CA VAL A 64 4.58 13.31 8.28
C VAL A 64 6.08 13.54 8.46
N GLU A 65 6.91 12.74 7.81
CA GLU A 65 8.38 12.89 7.83
C GLU A 65 8.81 14.25 7.30
N SER A 66 8.28 14.66 6.14
CA SER A 66 8.54 15.99 5.57
C SER A 66 8.11 17.12 6.51
N ALA A 67 6.93 17.01 7.13
CA ALA A 67 6.44 18.01 8.07
C ALA A 67 7.30 18.07 9.35
N LEU A 68 7.77 16.92 9.84
CA LEU A 68 8.65 16.84 10.99
C LEU A 68 10.03 17.46 10.70
N GLU A 69 10.58 17.23 9.51
CA GLU A 69 11.82 17.89 9.07
C GLU A 69 11.67 19.40 8.95
N GLU A 70 10.53 19.88 8.45
CA GLU A 70 10.24 21.31 8.37
C GLU A 70 10.13 21.93 9.77
N LEU A 71 9.37 21.32 10.68
CA LEU A 71 9.27 21.74 12.08
C LEU A 71 10.64 21.75 12.77
N ARG A 72 11.47 20.72 12.54
CA ARG A 72 12.82 20.65 13.10
C ARG A 72 13.69 21.80 12.60
N ARG A 73 13.61 22.12 11.30
CA ARG A 73 14.35 23.25 10.70
C ARG A 73 13.88 24.58 11.30
N GLU A 74 12.57 24.78 11.39
CA GLU A 74 12.00 25.99 11.99
C GLU A 74 12.45 26.15 13.44
N ASN A 75 12.35 25.09 14.25
CA ASN A 75 12.70 25.14 15.67
C ASN A 75 14.20 25.46 15.85
N THR A 76 15.07 24.84 15.05
CA THR A 76 16.51 25.13 15.05
C THR A 76 16.80 26.59 14.68
N ALA A 77 16.14 27.12 13.65
CA ALA A 77 16.30 28.51 13.24
C ALA A 77 15.78 29.48 14.33
N ARG A 78 14.67 29.14 14.99
CA ARG A 78 14.08 29.90 16.08
C ARG A 78 15.00 29.97 17.29
N ASP A 79 15.57 28.84 17.69
CA ASP A 79 16.52 28.76 18.81
C ASP A 79 17.78 29.60 18.52
N ARG A 80 18.32 29.50 17.31
CA ARG A 80 19.45 30.36 16.88
C ARG A 80 19.08 31.84 16.91
N ASN A 81 17.92 32.21 16.42
CA ASN A 81 17.46 33.59 16.43
C ASN A 81 17.28 34.12 17.84
N ARG A 82 16.82 33.29 18.78
CA ARG A 82 16.72 33.66 20.19
C ARG A 82 18.09 33.98 20.78
N LEU A 83 19.11 33.18 20.48
CA LEU A 83 20.48 33.45 20.90
C LEU A 83 21.03 34.73 20.27
N VAL A 84 20.87 34.90 18.95
CA VAL A 84 21.30 36.10 18.24
C VAL A 84 20.60 37.35 18.78
N ALA A 85 19.32 37.28 19.13
CA ALA A 85 18.59 38.40 19.71
C ALA A 85 19.16 38.81 21.08
N LEU A 86 19.58 37.86 21.91
CA LEU A 86 20.25 38.15 23.19
C LEU A 86 21.60 38.83 22.96
N GLU A 87 22.40 38.33 22.02
CA GLU A 87 23.71 38.90 21.68
C GLU A 87 23.59 40.30 21.07
N ASN A 88 22.59 40.51 20.20
CA ASN A 88 22.31 41.81 19.61
C ASN A 88 21.74 42.81 20.63
N GLY A 89 21.11 42.33 21.70
CA GLY A 89 20.60 43.18 22.78
C GLY A 89 21.68 43.88 23.61
N VAL A 90 22.92 43.35 23.58
CA VAL A 90 24.09 43.93 24.26
C VAL A 90 25.11 44.54 23.29
N ALA A 91 24.74 44.68 22.01
CA ALA A 91 25.62 45.24 20.99
C ALA A 91 25.68 46.77 21.09
N ASP A 92 26.89 47.32 21.20
CA ASP A 92 27.11 48.77 21.35
C ASP A 92 27.13 49.53 20.02
N ALA A 93 27.22 48.84 18.88
CA ALA A 93 27.27 49.45 17.57
C ALA A 93 26.38 48.72 16.54
N PRO A 94 25.75 49.44 15.60
CA PRO A 94 24.95 48.82 14.54
C PRO A 94 25.72 47.81 13.68
N GLY A 95 27.04 48.01 13.53
CA GLY A 95 27.92 47.13 12.75
C GLY A 95 28.32 45.83 13.46
N SER A 96 28.03 45.68 14.76
CA SER A 96 28.30 44.45 15.52
C SER A 96 27.09 43.53 15.64
N LEU A 97 25.95 43.88 15.00
CA LEU A 97 24.75 43.03 14.99
C LEU A 97 24.99 41.76 14.18
N LYS A 98 24.72 40.62 14.82
CA LYS A 98 24.72 39.31 14.17
C LYS A 98 23.42 39.12 13.37
N PRO A 99 23.48 38.45 12.21
CA PRO A 99 22.32 38.27 11.37
C PRO A 99 21.41 37.14 11.87
N LEU A 100 20.12 37.26 11.58
CA LEU A 100 19.11 36.25 11.92
C LEU A 100 19.05 35.15 10.85
N TYR A 101 18.38 34.05 11.17
CA TYR A 101 18.14 32.89 10.32
C TYR A 101 16.66 32.83 9.91
N SER A 102 16.41 32.45 8.67
CA SER A 102 15.07 32.25 8.11
C SER A 102 14.46 30.99 8.73
N LEU A 103 13.21 31.08 9.18
CA LEU A 103 12.49 29.95 9.76
C LEU A 103 12.17 28.86 8.72
N SER A 104 11.90 29.26 7.47
CA SER A 104 11.56 28.33 6.39
C SER A 104 12.78 27.66 5.75
N SER A 105 13.88 28.40 5.60
CA SER A 105 15.07 27.90 4.88
C SER A 105 16.25 27.55 5.78
N GLY A 106 16.25 27.99 7.05
CA GLY A 106 17.39 27.86 7.96
C GLY A 106 18.63 28.69 7.56
N LYS A 107 18.55 29.44 6.45
CA LYS A 107 19.65 30.27 5.94
C LYS A 107 19.65 31.65 6.59
N VAL A 108 20.83 32.27 6.62
CA VAL A 108 20.99 33.61 7.16
C VAL A 108 20.17 34.62 6.33
N VAL A 109 19.37 35.43 7.01
CA VAL A 109 18.66 36.58 6.46
C VAL A 109 19.56 37.78 6.67
N VAL A 110 20.40 38.06 5.67
CA VAL A 110 21.21 39.29 5.65
C VAL A 110 20.35 40.41 5.06
N LYS A 111 20.44 41.60 5.66
CA LYS A 111 19.93 42.85 5.10
C LYS A 111 21.10 43.64 4.54
#